data_AF-A0A0F3NHX0-F1
#
_entry.id   AF-A0A0F3NHX0-F1
#
_cell.length_a   1.000
_cell.length_b   1.000
_cell.length_c   1.000
_cell.angle_alpha   90.00
_cell.angle_beta   90.00
_cell.angle_gamma   90.00
#
_symmetry.space_group_name_H-M   'P 1'
#
loop_
_entity.id
_entity.type
_entity.pdbx_description
1 polymer ?
#
loop_
_entity_poly.entity_id
_entity_poly.type
_entity_poly.pdbx_seq_one_letter_code
_entity_poly.pdbx_strand_id
1 'polypeptide(L)'
;MTQKNSSSKYGQYAKETGGASSENTALCGGAAGASDSSSSGSEQALGEFIAKTLSGNESKNWPTSSGDTDTNRKPVTNDNVKAVAGDLTKLTTEEKTIVAGLLAKTIEGGEVVEIRAVSATSVMVNSSGYAESHHMM
;
A
#
# COMPACT_ATOMS: atom_id res chain seq x y z
N MET A 1 -16.19 2.21 -5.74
CA MET A 1 -14.75 1.92 -5.92
C MET A 1 -14.46 1.65 -7.40
N THR A 2 -13.31 2.03 -7.94
CA THR A 2 -13.21 2.62 -9.30
C THR A 2 -14.26 3.70 -9.56
N GLN A 3 -13.86 4.79 -10.21
CA GLN A 3 -14.75 5.92 -10.41
C GLN A 3 -15.20 6.00 -11.86
N LYS A 4 -16.38 6.58 -12.06
CA LYS A 4 -16.83 6.96 -13.40
C LYS A 4 -15.96 8.10 -13.92
N ASN A 5 -15.48 7.95 -15.16
CA ASN A 5 -14.96 9.07 -15.92
C ASN A 5 -16.12 9.95 -16.45
N SER A 6 -15.82 11.09 -17.08
CA SER A 6 -16.78 12.02 -17.67
C SER A 6 -17.80 11.35 -18.62
N SER A 7 -17.41 10.25 -19.28
CA SER A 7 -18.30 9.45 -20.13
C SER A 7 -19.11 8.38 -19.39
N SER A 8 -19.19 8.46 -18.05
CA SER A 8 -19.86 7.48 -17.17
C SER A 8 -19.32 6.04 -17.26
N LYS A 9 -18.04 5.88 -17.60
CA LYS A 9 -17.36 4.59 -17.70
C LYS A 9 -16.48 4.35 -16.48
N TYR A 10 -16.53 3.15 -15.91
CA TYR A 10 -15.64 2.75 -14.82
C TYR A 10 -14.28 2.32 -15.35
N GLY A 11 -13.24 2.55 -14.56
CA GLY A 11 -11.93 1.94 -14.80
C GLY A 11 -11.92 0.46 -14.39
N GLN A 12 -10.98 -0.29 -14.95
CA GLN A 12 -10.70 -1.67 -14.54
C GLN A 12 -9.33 -1.74 -13.89
N TYR A 13 -9.25 -2.36 -12.72
CA TYR A 13 -7.98 -2.58 -12.04
C TYR A 13 -7.09 -3.50 -12.85
N ALA A 14 -5.86 -3.03 -13.08
CA ALA A 14 -4.86 -3.72 -13.85
C ALA A 14 -3.48 -3.58 -13.20
N LYS A 15 -2.50 -4.25 -13.79
CA LYS A 15 -1.11 -4.22 -13.29
C LYS A 15 -0.52 -2.80 -13.34
N GLU A 16 -0.93 -2.00 -14.33
CA GLU A 16 -0.47 -0.63 -14.56
C GLU A 16 -1.65 0.22 -15.05
N THR A 17 -1.61 1.51 -14.73
CA THR A 17 -2.53 2.49 -15.30
C THR A 17 -2.18 2.71 -16.77
N GLY A 18 -3.16 2.51 -17.65
CA GLY A 18 -2.98 2.74 -19.08
C GLY A 18 -3.16 4.22 -19.47
N GLY A 19 -2.91 4.50 -20.75
CA GLY A 19 -3.02 5.85 -21.30
C GLY A 19 -4.46 6.39 -21.42
N ALA A 20 -4.60 7.53 -22.07
CA ALA A 20 -5.89 8.24 -22.16
C ALA A 20 -7.01 7.40 -22.79
N SER A 21 -6.71 6.48 -23.70
CA SER A 21 -7.70 5.61 -24.35
C SER A 21 -7.89 4.25 -23.66
N SER A 22 -7.28 4.03 -22.49
CA SER A 22 -7.34 2.78 -21.75
C SER A 22 -8.37 2.85 -20.62
N GLU A 23 -9.07 1.75 -20.39
CA GLU A 23 -9.91 1.55 -19.21
C GLU A 23 -9.12 1.13 -17.96
N ASN A 24 -7.86 0.70 -18.12
CA ASN A 24 -7.03 0.18 -17.04
C ASN A 24 -6.56 1.25 -16.05
N THR A 25 -6.62 0.94 -14.77
CA THR A 25 -6.07 1.74 -13.69
C THR A 25 -5.36 0.89 -12.63
N ALA A 26 -4.26 1.39 -12.08
CA ALA A 26 -3.59 0.82 -10.91
C ALA A 26 -3.82 1.66 -9.64
N LEU A 27 -4.58 2.74 -9.73
CA LEU A 27 -4.90 3.65 -8.64
C LEU A 27 -6.21 3.21 -7.96
N CYS A 28 -6.23 3.06 -6.64
CA CYS A 28 -7.43 2.82 -5.85
C CYS A 28 -8.45 3.94 -6.10
N GLY A 29 -9.65 3.56 -6.56
CA GLY A 29 -10.66 4.54 -6.95
C GLY A 29 -10.35 5.26 -8.27
N GLY A 30 -9.39 4.77 -9.06
CA GLY A 30 -9.09 5.30 -10.39
C GLY A 30 -10.27 5.16 -11.35
N ALA A 31 -10.34 6.08 -12.32
CA ALA A 31 -11.30 6.03 -13.41
C ALA A 31 -10.61 5.59 -14.71
N ALA A 32 -11.40 5.12 -15.67
CA ALA A 32 -10.92 4.91 -17.04
C ALA A 32 -10.38 6.23 -17.62
N GLY A 33 -9.46 6.12 -18.58
CA GLY A 33 -9.12 7.23 -19.46
C GLY A 33 -10.32 7.70 -20.28
N ALA A 34 -10.18 8.83 -20.98
CA ALA A 34 -11.11 9.28 -22.00
C ALA A 34 -11.05 8.33 -23.21
N SER A 35 -11.71 7.19 -23.08
CA SER A 35 -11.81 6.15 -24.10
C SER A 35 -13.15 6.25 -24.81
N ASP A 36 -13.11 6.16 -26.15
CA ASP A 36 -14.30 6.01 -27.01
C ASP A 36 -14.70 4.52 -27.19
N SER A 37 -13.96 3.60 -26.55
CA SER A 37 -14.19 2.16 -26.67
C SER A 37 -15.49 1.74 -25.98
N SER A 38 -16.20 0.82 -26.63
CA SER A 38 -17.53 0.35 -26.24
C SER A 38 -17.56 -0.52 -24.98
N SER A 39 -16.42 -0.96 -24.44
CA SER A 39 -16.34 -1.69 -23.18
C SER A 39 -16.50 -0.74 -21.99
N SER A 40 -17.70 -0.70 -21.40
CA SER A 40 -17.85 -0.23 -20.02
C SER A 40 -17.56 -1.38 -19.07
N GLY A 41 -16.41 -1.37 -18.42
CA GLY A 41 -16.23 -2.15 -17.20
C GLY A 41 -17.33 -1.81 -16.18
N SER A 42 -17.73 -2.80 -15.37
CA SER A 42 -18.55 -2.55 -14.18
C SER A 42 -17.69 -1.94 -13.08
N GLU A 43 -18.35 -1.34 -12.09
CA GLU A 43 -17.69 -0.85 -10.88
C GLU A 43 -16.89 -1.97 -10.20
N GLN A 44 -15.61 -1.73 -9.89
CA GLN A 44 -14.73 -2.70 -9.26
C GLN A 44 -14.39 -2.39 -7.79
N ALA A 45 -14.87 -3.28 -6.91
CA ALA A 45 -14.29 -3.84 -5.68
C ALA A 45 -12.96 -3.30 -5.09
N LEU A 46 -12.90 -3.03 -3.78
CA LEU A 46 -11.62 -3.02 -3.05
C LEU A 46 -10.92 -4.39 -3.15
N GLY A 47 -11.67 -5.49 -3.19
CA GLY A 47 -11.11 -6.83 -3.38
C GLY A 47 -10.36 -7.00 -4.70
N GLU A 48 -10.90 -6.45 -5.80
CA GLU A 48 -10.23 -6.49 -7.11
C GLU A 48 -9.00 -5.58 -7.13
N PHE A 49 -9.06 -4.42 -6.46
CA PHE A 49 -7.89 -3.57 -6.25
C PHE A 49 -6.77 -4.34 -5.54
N ILE A 50 -7.08 -5.01 -4.42
CA ILE A 50 -6.10 -5.79 -3.65
C ILE A 50 -5.54 -6.93 -4.50
N ALA A 51 -6.38 -7.66 -5.23
CA ALA A 51 -5.94 -8.76 -6.08
C ALA A 51 -4.94 -8.30 -7.16
N LYS A 52 -5.14 -7.11 -7.74
CA LYS A 52 -4.25 -6.52 -8.75
C LYS A 52 -3.02 -5.83 -8.14
N THR A 53 -3.16 -5.29 -6.93
CA THR A 53 -2.09 -4.59 -6.20
C THR A 53 -1.08 -5.56 -5.59
N LEU A 54 -1.55 -6.70 -5.09
CA LEU A 54 -0.78 -7.79 -4.50
C LEU A 54 -0.64 -8.97 -5.48
N SER A 55 -0.66 -8.70 -6.79
CA SER A 55 -0.51 -9.75 -7.80
C SER A 55 0.88 -10.38 -7.71
N GLY A 56 0.94 -11.64 -7.27
CA GLY A 56 2.19 -12.38 -7.05
C GLY A 56 2.74 -12.19 -5.63
N ASN A 57 4.05 -12.34 -5.46
CA ASN A 57 4.75 -12.07 -4.19
C ASN A 57 5.17 -10.60 -4.06
N GLU A 58 4.69 -9.73 -4.96
CA GLU A 58 5.15 -8.35 -5.08
C GLU A 58 3.99 -7.39 -4.84
N SER A 59 4.21 -6.43 -3.96
CA SER A 59 3.32 -5.29 -3.70
C SER A 59 3.44 -4.23 -4.80
N LYS A 60 3.26 -4.62 -6.07
CA LYS A 60 3.63 -3.81 -7.24
C LYS A 60 3.00 -2.40 -7.24
N ASN A 61 1.75 -2.28 -6.82
CA ASN A 61 1.03 -1.00 -6.80
C ASN A 61 0.89 -0.43 -5.39
N TRP A 62 1.70 -0.89 -4.44
CA TRP A 62 1.66 -0.41 -3.06
C TRP A 62 3.05 0.08 -2.60
N PRO A 63 3.16 1.29 -2.00
CA PRO A 63 2.10 2.26 -1.70
C PRO A 63 1.75 3.20 -2.88
N THR A 64 2.47 3.06 -4.00
CA THR A 64 2.37 3.95 -5.17
C THR A 64 1.86 3.16 -6.38
N SER A 65 0.92 3.73 -7.12
CA SER A 65 0.40 3.13 -8.35
C SER A 65 1.48 3.06 -9.44
N SER A 66 1.36 2.11 -10.37
CA SER A 66 2.19 2.06 -11.57
C SER A 66 1.44 2.65 -12.76
N GLY A 67 2.18 3.19 -13.72
CA GLY A 67 1.64 3.69 -14.98
C GLY A 67 2.56 3.32 -16.13
N ASP A 68 1.98 3.14 -17.31
CA ASP A 68 2.77 2.93 -18.53
C ASP A 68 3.63 4.18 -18.81
N THR A 69 4.86 3.97 -19.27
CA THR A 69 5.90 4.98 -19.51
C THR A 69 5.45 6.10 -20.46
N ASP A 70 4.48 5.84 -21.34
CA ASP A 70 3.97 6.79 -22.34
C ASP A 70 2.70 7.54 -21.90
N THR A 71 2.39 7.51 -20.61
CA THR A 71 1.13 8.07 -20.09
C THR A 71 1.31 9.47 -19.50
N ASN A 72 0.36 10.37 -19.80
CA ASN A 72 0.17 11.64 -19.10
C ASN A 72 -0.30 11.46 -17.65
N ARG A 73 -0.61 10.22 -17.23
CA ARG A 73 -1.05 9.87 -15.88
C ARG A 73 0.10 9.23 -15.11
N LYS A 74 1.09 10.06 -14.79
CA LYS A 74 2.27 9.60 -14.04
C LYS A 74 1.88 9.18 -12.62
N PRO A 75 2.46 8.09 -12.10
CA PRO A 75 2.40 7.74 -10.69
C PRO A 75 2.74 8.93 -9.80
N VAL A 76 1.94 9.14 -8.76
CA VAL A 76 2.26 10.10 -7.71
C VAL A 76 2.67 9.31 -6.47
N THR A 77 3.82 9.66 -5.89
CA THR A 77 4.33 8.98 -4.70
C THR A 77 3.24 8.88 -3.62
N ASN A 78 3.00 7.66 -3.15
CA ASN A 78 2.04 7.31 -2.10
C ASN A 78 0.56 7.61 -2.45
N ASP A 79 0.20 7.66 -3.73
CA ASP A 79 -1.18 7.91 -4.16
C ASP A 79 -2.17 6.83 -3.69
N ASN A 80 -1.81 5.55 -3.75
CA ASN A 80 -2.68 4.46 -3.32
C ASN A 80 -2.92 4.43 -1.82
N VAL A 81 -1.89 4.66 -1.00
CA VAL A 81 -2.09 4.76 0.45
C VAL A 81 -2.96 5.97 0.82
N LYS A 82 -2.82 7.10 0.13
CA LYS A 82 -3.68 8.28 0.32
C LYS A 82 -5.11 8.03 -0.14
N ALA A 83 -5.30 7.37 -1.27
CA ALA A 83 -6.61 7.06 -1.82
C ALA A 83 -7.37 6.09 -0.90
N VAL A 84 -6.72 5.00 -0.47
CA VAL A 84 -7.28 4.05 0.50
C VAL A 84 -7.61 4.75 1.81
N ALA A 85 -6.69 5.54 2.38
CA ALA A 85 -6.96 6.29 3.62
C ALA A 85 -8.13 7.27 3.45
N GLY A 86 -8.19 7.96 2.31
CA GLY A 86 -9.29 8.86 1.98
C GLY A 86 -10.64 8.14 1.96
N ASP A 87 -10.72 6.97 1.34
CA ASP A 87 -11.96 6.19 1.28
C ASP A 87 -12.34 5.64 2.67
N LEU A 88 -11.37 5.25 3.50
CA LEU A 88 -11.61 4.89 4.90
C LEU A 88 -12.18 6.04 5.74
N THR A 89 -11.74 7.28 5.50
CA THR A 89 -12.25 8.44 6.25
C THR A 89 -13.69 8.79 5.89
N LYS A 90 -14.13 8.47 4.66
CA LYS A 90 -15.49 8.74 4.15
C LYS A 90 -16.52 7.71 4.60
N LEU A 91 -16.09 6.61 5.20
CA LEU A 91 -16.97 5.60 5.76
C LEU A 91 -17.85 6.18 6.88
N THR A 92 -19.08 5.70 6.98
CA THR A 92 -19.98 5.96 8.11
C THR A 92 -19.42 5.35 9.40
N THR A 93 -19.93 5.75 10.57
CA THR A 93 -19.48 5.23 11.87
C THR A 93 -19.62 3.70 11.96
N GLU A 94 -20.69 3.15 11.41
CA GLU A 94 -20.96 1.71 11.34
C GLU A 94 -19.88 1.00 10.49
N GLU A 95 -19.64 1.50 9.28
CA GLU A 95 -18.66 0.95 8.34
C GLU A 95 -17.22 1.07 8.87
N LYS A 96 -16.88 2.17 9.56
CA LYS A 96 -15.60 2.33 10.25
C LYS A 96 -15.39 1.27 11.32
N THR A 97 -16.44 0.95 12.09
CA THR A 97 -16.37 -0.07 13.14
C THR A 97 -16.13 -1.46 12.55
N ILE A 98 -16.78 -1.78 11.42
CA ILE A 98 -16.57 -3.04 10.69
C ILE A 98 -15.15 -3.14 10.14
N VAL A 99 -14.66 -2.09 9.47
CA VAL A 99 -13.29 -2.09 8.91
C VAL A 99 -12.24 -2.12 10.02
N ALA A 100 -12.43 -1.41 11.13
CA ALA A 100 -11.55 -1.50 12.30
C ALA A 100 -11.53 -2.91 12.89
N GLY A 101 -12.67 -3.59 12.97
CA GLY A 101 -12.75 -5.00 13.40
C GLY A 101 -12.05 -5.97 12.43
N LEU A 102 -12.14 -5.72 11.13
CA LEU A 102 -11.42 -6.50 10.11
C LEU A 102 -9.90 -6.27 10.17
N LEU A 103 -9.46 -5.01 10.38
CA LEU A 103 -8.04 -4.68 10.57
C LEU A 103 -7.50 -5.24 11.89
N ALA A 104 -8.30 -5.21 12.97
CA ALA A 104 -7.95 -5.77 14.27
C ALA A 104 -7.61 -7.27 14.18
N LYS A 105 -8.34 -8.02 13.35
CA LYS A 105 -8.04 -9.44 13.08
C LYS A 105 -6.71 -9.66 12.36
N THR A 106 -6.27 -8.70 11.55
CA THR A 106 -4.96 -8.75 10.87
C THR A 106 -3.79 -8.53 11.86
N ILE A 107 -4.01 -7.76 12.93
CA ILE A 107 -3.02 -7.52 13.98
C ILE A 107 -2.94 -8.67 14.99
N GLU A 108 -3.98 -9.51 15.10
CA GLU A 108 -3.97 -10.67 15.99
C GLU A 108 -3.01 -11.79 15.52
N GLY A 109 -2.56 -11.73 14.25
CA GLY A 109 -1.52 -12.59 13.68
C GLY A 109 -0.14 -11.94 13.54
N GLY A 110 0.02 -10.67 13.91
CA GLY A 110 1.30 -9.96 13.89
C GLY A 110 1.74 -9.71 15.32
N GLU A 111 2.82 -10.36 15.76
CA GLU A 111 3.42 -10.18 17.09
C GLU A 111 3.38 -8.70 17.51
N VAL A 112 2.60 -8.42 18.56
CA VAL A 112 2.54 -7.12 19.21
C VAL A 112 3.90 -6.89 19.86
N VAL A 113 4.82 -6.25 19.13
CA VAL A 113 6.06 -5.76 19.73
C VAL A 113 5.69 -4.56 20.60
N GLU A 114 5.51 -4.85 21.88
CA GLU A 114 5.38 -3.88 22.95
C GLU A 114 6.68 -3.05 22.99
N ILE A 115 6.69 -1.86 22.39
CA ILE A 115 7.81 -0.91 22.50
C ILE A 115 7.79 -0.32 23.90
N ARG A 116 8.32 -1.09 24.86
CA ARG A 116 8.75 -0.57 26.16
C ARG A 116 9.98 0.30 25.91
N ALA A 117 9.85 1.60 26.18
CA ALA A 117 10.91 2.58 26.05
C ALA A 117 12.21 2.06 26.67
N VAL A 118 13.25 1.92 25.84
CA VAL A 118 14.61 1.66 26.30
C VAL A 118 15.13 2.98 26.87
N SER A 119 14.92 3.19 28.17
CA SER A 119 15.55 4.30 28.89
C SER A 119 17.05 4.05 28.94
N ALA A 120 17.80 4.98 28.34
CA ALA A 120 19.25 5.03 28.38
C ALA A 120 19.74 4.97 29.84
N THR A 121 20.40 3.88 30.22
CA THR A 121 21.29 3.86 31.37
C THR A 121 22.68 3.46 30.86
N SER A 122 23.64 4.29 31.22
CA SER A 122 24.97 4.47 30.67
C SER A 122 25.91 3.27 30.80
N VAL A 123 26.88 3.22 29.89
CA VAL A 123 28.04 2.31 29.81
C VAL A 123 28.94 2.36 31.05
N MET A 124 29.46 1.21 31.50
CA MET A 124 30.75 1.13 32.21
C MET A 124 31.72 0.21 31.47
N VAL A 125 32.80 0.80 30.96
CA VAL A 125 33.95 0.08 30.39
C VAL A 125 34.84 -0.37 31.55
N ASN A 126 35.06 -1.67 31.71
CA ASN A 126 36.11 -2.17 32.59
C ASN A 126 37.39 -2.37 31.76
N SER A 127 38.25 -1.35 31.78
CA SER A 127 39.67 -1.54 31.49
C SER A 127 40.34 -1.91 32.80
N SER A 128 40.72 -3.18 32.96
CA SER A 128 41.61 -3.63 34.02
C SER A 128 42.63 -4.58 33.39
N GLY A 129 43.80 -4.04 33.10
CA GLY A 129 44.98 -4.84 32.79
C GLY A 129 45.53 -5.50 34.04
N TYR A 130 46.13 -6.68 33.85
CA TYR A 130 47.13 -7.42 34.64
C TYR A 130 47.18 -8.81 33.96
N ALA A 131 48.26 -9.56 33.77
CA ALA A 131 49.69 -9.36 33.89
C ALA A 131 50.37 -10.48 33.06
N GLU A 132 51.61 -10.22 32.70
CA GLU A 132 52.64 -11.11 32.18
C GLU A 132 52.65 -12.55 32.76
N SER A 133 52.87 -13.55 31.89
CA SER A 133 53.66 -14.74 32.26
C SER A 133 54.30 -15.40 31.04
N HIS A 134 55.62 -15.48 31.17
CA HIS A 134 56.65 -16.20 30.43
C HIS A 134 56.29 -17.62 29.91
N HIS A 135 56.76 -17.88 28.68
CA HIS A 135 57.54 -19.03 28.19
C HIS A 135 56.91 -20.44 27.99
N MET A 136 57.50 -21.15 26.99
CA MET A 136 57.30 -22.51 26.43
C MET A 136 56.44 -22.51 25.15
N MET A 137 56.93 -22.87 23.95
CA MET A 137 58.14 -23.58 23.50
C MET A 137 58.85 -22.84 22.37
#